data_AF-A0A3B0Z804-F1
#
_entry.id   AF-A0A3B0Z804-F1
#
_cell.length_a   1.000
_cell.length_b   1.000
_cell.length_c   1.000
_cell.angle_alpha   90.00
_cell.angle_beta   90.00
_cell.angle_gamma   90.00
#
_symmetry.space_group_name_H-M   'P 1'
#
loop_
_entity.id
_entity.type
_entity.pdbx_description
1 polymer ?
#
loop_
_entity_poly.entity_id
_entity_poly.type
_entity_poly.pdbx_seq_one_letter_code
_entity_poly.pdbx_strand_id
1 'polypeptide(L)'
;QVLNHPGFEKRVLCNAAKNYSIQLQKGEDYTLLNPVIALTLSDFILFEEREETISRFKLIEKESFIEYSDDIELIFVELPKFNKQESELCDVSDKWLWFVKNAGILDFIPSNFEAELKAAFNIINEANLSAPELEAQYKRKEFIAVQKHALAAAEEKGIEQGIEQGIEQGIEQGIEQVAKRMLQQNIAVDIIVQVTGLSRDQIEKA
;
A
#
# COMPACT_ATOMS: atom_id res chain seq x y z
N GLN A 1 -10.10 -4.06 -6.63
CA GLN A 1 -8.96 -3.23 -6.20
C GLN A 1 -9.19 -2.74 -4.77
N VAL A 2 -8.19 -2.96 -3.92
CA VAL A 2 -8.12 -2.47 -2.54
C VAL A 2 -6.96 -1.49 -2.50
N LEU A 3 -7.10 -0.35 -1.82
CA LEU A 3 -6.04 0.64 -1.74
C LEU A 3 -4.94 0.18 -0.80
N ASN A 4 -3.70 0.58 -1.07
CA ASN A 4 -2.63 0.48 -0.08
C ASN A 4 -3.00 1.40 1.11
N HIS A 5 -3.16 0.81 2.29
CA HIS A 5 -3.45 1.56 3.51
C HIS A 5 -2.77 0.88 4.71
N PRO A 6 -2.47 1.60 5.80
CA PRO A 6 -1.72 1.05 6.94
C PRO A 6 -2.32 -0.19 7.63
N GLY A 7 -3.59 -0.51 7.33
CA GLY A 7 -4.28 -1.67 7.89
C GLY A 7 -4.40 -2.84 6.91
N PHE A 8 -3.81 -2.76 5.72
CA PHE A 8 -4.01 -3.74 4.65
C PHE A 8 -3.52 -5.14 5.07
N GLU A 9 -2.26 -5.25 5.51
CA GLU A 9 -1.69 -6.53 5.95
C GLU A 9 -2.46 -7.11 7.15
N LYS A 10 -2.81 -6.26 8.13
CA LYS A 10 -3.63 -6.66 9.28
C LYS A 10 -5.00 -7.19 8.84
N ARG A 11 -5.59 -6.61 7.80
CA ARG A 11 -6.87 -7.07 7.24
C ARG A 11 -6.72 -8.43 6.55
N VAL A 12 -5.65 -8.64 5.78
CA VAL A 12 -5.35 -9.94 5.15
C VAL A 12 -5.22 -11.02 6.24
N LEU A 13 -4.41 -10.76 7.26
CA LEU A 13 -4.21 -11.68 8.38
C LEU A 13 -5.52 -11.94 9.17
N CYS A 14 -6.28 -10.88 9.47
CA CYS A 14 -7.57 -11.00 10.14
C CYS A 14 -8.55 -11.86 9.35
N ASN A 15 -8.62 -11.68 8.03
CA ASN A 15 -9.47 -12.50 7.17
C ASN A 15 -9.02 -13.96 7.14
N ALA A 16 -7.71 -14.23 7.04
CA ALA A 16 -7.17 -15.59 7.05
C ALA A 16 -7.50 -16.30 8.38
N ALA A 17 -7.21 -15.65 9.51
CA ALA A 17 -7.49 -16.18 10.84
C ALA A 17 -9.00 -16.37 11.09
N LYS A 18 -9.84 -15.45 10.60
CA LYS A 18 -11.29 -15.59 10.67
C LYS A 18 -11.80 -16.76 9.84
N ASN A 19 -11.32 -16.91 8.60
CA ASN A 19 -11.70 -18.03 7.74
C ASN A 19 -11.25 -19.37 8.31
N TYR A 20 -10.13 -19.40 9.04
CA TYR A 20 -9.70 -20.58 9.78
C TYR A 20 -10.62 -20.89 10.97
N SER A 21 -10.94 -19.87 11.79
CA SER A 21 -11.71 -20.08 13.02
C SER A 21 -13.19 -20.38 12.82
N ILE A 22 -13.81 -19.90 11.74
CA ILE A 22 -15.24 -20.12 11.46
C ILE A 22 -15.56 -21.48 10.84
N GLN A 23 -14.55 -22.30 10.51
CA GLN A 23 -14.78 -23.61 9.89
C GLN A 23 -15.52 -24.56 10.83
N LEU A 24 -15.32 -24.42 12.14
CA LEU A 24 -15.88 -25.32 13.14
C LEU A 24 -17.07 -24.70 13.87
N GLN A 25 -18.06 -25.53 14.15
CA GLN A 25 -19.15 -25.28 15.08
C GLN A 25 -18.77 -25.70 16.50
N LYS A 26 -19.55 -25.20 17.46
CA LYS A 26 -19.31 -25.48 18.88
C LYS A 26 -19.39 -26.98 19.16
N GLY A 27 -18.29 -27.56 19.65
CA GLY A 27 -18.19 -28.97 20.03
C GLY A 27 -17.60 -29.88 18.97
N GLU A 28 -17.23 -29.35 17.80
CA GLU A 28 -16.51 -30.09 16.77
C GLU A 28 -15.02 -30.23 17.11
N ASP A 29 -14.39 -31.28 16.58
CA ASP A 29 -12.99 -31.62 16.81
C ASP A 29 -12.06 -30.74 15.96
N TYR A 30 -10.97 -30.25 16.56
CA TYR A 30 -9.98 -29.40 15.88
C TYR A 30 -9.23 -30.12 14.75
N THR A 31 -9.21 -31.45 14.73
CA THR A 31 -8.64 -32.25 13.63
C THR A 31 -9.40 -32.10 12.30
N LEU A 32 -10.60 -31.52 12.32
CA LEU A 32 -11.39 -31.24 11.13
C LEU A 32 -11.05 -29.90 10.46
N LEU A 33 -10.15 -29.11 11.05
CA LEU A 33 -9.69 -27.86 10.46
C LEU A 33 -8.94 -28.12 9.14
N ASN A 34 -9.34 -27.43 8.09
CA ASN A 34 -8.62 -27.41 6.83
C ASN A 34 -7.66 -26.21 6.79
N PRO A 35 -6.47 -26.39 6.18
CA PRO A 35 -5.57 -25.28 5.92
C PRO A 35 -6.21 -24.14 5.14
N VAL A 36 -5.79 -22.90 5.44
CA VAL A 36 -6.24 -21.68 4.78
C VAL A 36 -5.05 -21.03 4.08
N ILE A 37 -5.15 -20.91 2.76
CA ILE A 37 -4.20 -20.15 1.94
C ILE A 37 -4.82 -18.80 1.61
N ALA A 38 -4.24 -17.72 2.12
CA ALA A 38 -4.65 -16.36 1.84
C ALA A 38 -3.85 -15.80 0.65
N LEU A 39 -4.37 -16.01 -0.57
CA LEU A 39 -3.82 -15.43 -1.79
C LEU A 39 -4.29 -13.98 -1.97
N THR A 40 -3.32 -13.05 -2.02
CA THR A 40 -3.55 -11.62 -2.21
C THR A 40 -2.87 -11.16 -3.49
N LEU A 41 -3.64 -10.58 -4.42
CA LEU A 41 -3.13 -9.92 -5.62
C LEU A 41 -3.16 -8.40 -5.40
N SER A 42 -2.00 -7.74 -5.45
CA SER A 42 -1.88 -6.29 -5.30
C SER A 42 -1.43 -5.61 -6.60
N ASP A 43 -1.97 -4.43 -6.86
CA ASP A 43 -1.55 -3.51 -7.93
C ASP A 43 -0.54 -2.46 -7.46
N PHE A 44 0.03 -2.66 -6.28
CA PHE A 44 1.05 -1.81 -5.65
C PHE A 44 2.12 -2.68 -4.98
N ILE A 45 3.27 -2.07 -4.72
CA ILE A 45 4.39 -2.69 -4.00
C ILE A 45 4.11 -2.61 -2.50
N LEU A 46 4.10 -3.76 -1.83
CA LEU A 46 4.03 -3.89 -0.38
C LEU A 46 5.42 -4.04 0.23
N PHE A 47 6.26 -4.90 -0.37
CA PHE A 47 7.55 -5.28 0.20
C PHE A 47 8.66 -4.64 -0.63
N GLU A 48 9.05 -3.41 -0.30
CA GLU A 48 10.08 -2.66 -1.05
C GLU A 48 11.46 -3.36 -1.05
N GLU A 49 11.74 -4.12 0.01
CA GLU A 49 13.00 -4.84 0.19
C GLU A 49 13.09 -6.16 -0.62
N ARG A 50 12.00 -6.60 -1.26
CA ARG A 50 11.98 -7.79 -2.11
C ARG A 50 11.73 -7.45 -3.56
N GLU A 51 12.46 -8.08 -4.46
CA GLU A 51 12.25 -7.91 -5.91
C GLU A 51 11.29 -8.96 -6.49
N GLU A 52 11.06 -10.07 -5.79
CA GLU A 52 10.23 -11.16 -6.30
C GLU A 52 8.75 -10.76 -6.42
N THR A 53 8.10 -11.24 -7.48
CA THR A 53 6.66 -11.04 -7.70
C THR A 53 5.80 -11.74 -6.65
N ILE A 54 6.23 -12.91 -6.16
CA ILE A 54 5.44 -13.75 -5.25
C ILE A 54 6.19 -13.92 -3.94
N SER A 55 5.59 -13.45 -2.86
CA SER A 55 6.07 -13.66 -1.49
C SER A 55 5.15 -14.65 -0.76
N ARG A 56 5.75 -15.63 -0.08
CA ARG A 56 5.03 -16.66 0.70
C ARG A 56 5.47 -16.58 2.15
N PHE A 57 4.51 -16.56 3.06
CA PHE A 57 4.75 -16.48 4.50
C PHE A 57 4.04 -17.60 5.23
N LYS A 58 4.78 -18.25 6.12
CA LYS A 58 4.32 -19.34 6.99
C LYS A 58 4.72 -19.07 8.45
N LEU A 59 4.14 -19.82 9.38
CA LEU A 59 4.54 -19.80 10.78
C LEU A 59 5.79 -20.65 10.97
N ILE A 60 6.84 -20.04 11.51
CA ILE A 60 8.13 -20.70 11.76
C ILE A 60 8.60 -20.45 13.19
N GLU A 61 9.27 -21.43 13.77
CA GLU A 61 10.03 -21.28 15.00
C GLU A 61 11.24 -20.34 14.76
N LYS A 62 11.64 -19.56 15.76
CA LYS A 62 12.52 -18.41 15.57
C LYS A 62 14.01 -18.74 15.57
N GLU A 63 14.43 -19.82 16.23
CA GLU A 63 15.85 -20.15 16.42
C GLU A 63 16.34 -21.20 15.42
N SER A 64 15.56 -22.24 15.23
CA SER A 64 15.84 -23.40 14.38
C SER A 64 15.08 -23.37 13.05
N PHE A 65 14.20 -22.38 12.86
CA PHE A 65 13.41 -22.19 11.62
C PHE A 65 12.57 -23.41 11.24
N ILE A 66 12.13 -24.20 12.23
CA ILE A 66 11.22 -25.31 12.01
C ILE A 66 9.84 -24.74 11.65
N GLU A 67 9.24 -25.25 10.58
CA GLU A 67 7.88 -24.91 10.19
C GLU A 67 6.89 -25.41 11.26
N TYR A 68 6.14 -24.47 11.84
CA TYR A 68 4.95 -24.78 12.64
C TYR A 68 3.79 -25.00 11.69
N SER A 69 2.79 -25.80 12.08
CA SER A 69 1.72 -26.35 11.21
C SER A 69 1.37 -25.51 9.97
N ASP A 70 1.33 -26.15 8.80
CA ASP A 70 1.09 -25.51 7.51
C ASP A 70 -0.40 -25.15 7.28
N ASP A 71 -1.09 -24.78 8.36
CA ASP A 71 -2.53 -24.54 8.37
C ASP A 71 -2.90 -23.13 7.93
N ILE A 72 -1.97 -22.17 8.00
CA ILE A 72 -2.17 -20.81 7.51
C ILE A 72 -0.94 -20.38 6.71
N GLU A 73 -1.13 -20.17 5.41
CA GLU A 73 -0.13 -19.60 4.51
C GLU A 73 -0.65 -18.28 3.93
N LEU A 74 0.18 -17.23 3.97
CA LEU A 74 -0.11 -15.96 3.31
C LEU A 74 0.72 -15.85 2.04
N ILE A 75 0.05 -15.69 0.90
CA ILE A 75 0.70 -15.53 -0.40
C ILE A 75 0.36 -14.16 -0.94
N PHE A 76 1.38 -13.34 -1.19
CA PHE A 76 1.24 -12.03 -1.80
C PHE A 76 1.84 -12.06 -3.20
N VAL A 77 1.06 -11.58 -4.17
CA VAL A 77 1.47 -11.42 -5.55
C VAL A 77 1.41 -9.93 -5.88
N GLU A 78 2.58 -9.34 -6.10
CA GLU A 78 2.73 -7.91 -6.39
C GLU A 78 2.84 -7.70 -7.91
N LEU A 79 1.70 -7.41 -8.56
CA LEU A 79 1.61 -7.27 -10.02
C LEU A 79 2.57 -6.21 -10.62
N PRO A 80 2.91 -5.09 -9.94
CA PRO A 80 3.93 -4.16 -10.45
C PRO A 80 5.30 -4.79 -10.65
N LYS A 81 5.65 -5.84 -9.90
CA LYS A 81 6.93 -6.56 -10.02
C LYS A 81 6.94 -7.61 -11.13
N PHE A 82 5.77 -7.97 -11.68
CA PHE A 82 5.66 -8.96 -12.76
C PHE A 82 5.94 -8.33 -14.13
N ASN A 83 7.14 -8.50 -14.68
CA ASN A 83 7.54 -7.82 -15.93
C ASN A 83 7.73 -8.74 -17.15
N LYS A 84 7.34 -10.01 -17.05
CA LYS A 84 7.45 -10.96 -18.15
C LYS A 84 6.52 -10.59 -19.31
N GLN A 85 7.05 -10.71 -20.52
CA GLN A 85 6.30 -10.61 -21.78
C GLN A 85 5.60 -11.93 -22.11
N GLU A 86 4.66 -11.91 -23.07
CA GLU A 86 3.92 -13.10 -23.50
C GLU A 86 4.84 -14.24 -23.96
N SER A 87 5.94 -13.91 -24.63
CA SER A 87 6.95 -14.88 -25.09
C SER A 87 7.77 -15.51 -23.96
N GLU A 88 7.74 -14.92 -22.77
CA GLU A 88 8.53 -15.33 -21.60
C GLU A 88 7.68 -16.11 -20.57
N LEU A 89 6.41 -16.37 -20.88
CA LEU A 89 5.50 -17.11 -20.01
C LEU A 89 5.83 -18.60 -20.04
N CYS A 90 6.43 -19.10 -18.96
CA CYS A 90 6.94 -20.47 -18.90
C CYS A 90 5.92 -21.45 -18.31
N ASP A 91 5.09 -20.99 -17.38
CA ASP A 91 4.18 -21.85 -16.62
C ASP A 91 2.75 -21.28 -16.50
N VAL A 92 1.86 -22.08 -15.92
CA VAL A 92 0.45 -21.72 -15.71
C VAL A 92 0.32 -20.46 -14.84
N SER A 93 1.18 -20.31 -13.83
CA SER A 93 1.16 -19.15 -12.94
C SER A 93 1.51 -17.88 -13.71
N ASP A 94 2.58 -17.91 -14.52
CA ASP A 94 2.97 -16.81 -15.39
C ASP A 94 1.82 -16.38 -16.31
N LYS A 95 1.13 -17.36 -16.93
CA LYS A 95 -0.03 -17.07 -17.78
C LYS A 95 -1.18 -16.41 -17.02
N TRP A 96 -1.51 -16.89 -15.81
CA TRP A 96 -2.55 -16.28 -14.97
C TRP A 96 -2.15 -14.89 -14.48
N LEU A 97 -0.90 -14.68 -14.08
CA LEU A 97 -0.40 -13.38 -13.63
C LEU A 97 -0.37 -12.37 -14.76
N TRP A 98 0.12 -12.77 -15.93
CA TRP A 98 0.07 -11.95 -17.13
C TRP A 98 -1.37 -11.63 -17.51
N PHE A 99 -2.27 -12.61 -17.46
CA PHE A 99 -3.69 -12.39 -17.73
C PHE A 99 -4.29 -11.37 -16.76
N VAL A 100 -4.15 -11.57 -15.44
CA VAL A 100 -4.71 -10.64 -14.43
C VAL A 100 -4.13 -9.22 -14.59
N LYS A 101 -2.83 -9.10 -14.92
CA LYS A 101 -2.18 -7.80 -15.14
C LYS A 101 -2.71 -7.08 -16.39
N ASN A 102 -3.03 -7.83 -17.45
CA ASN A 102 -3.38 -7.25 -18.76
C ASN A 102 -4.88 -7.32 -19.11
N ALA A 103 -5.71 -8.04 -18.34
CA ALA A 103 -7.12 -8.34 -18.66
C ALA A 103 -8.00 -7.11 -18.95
N GLY A 104 -7.65 -5.93 -18.43
CA GLY A 104 -8.38 -4.69 -18.71
C GLY A 104 -8.04 -3.99 -20.03
N ILE A 105 -7.04 -4.47 -20.77
CA ILE A 105 -6.47 -3.82 -21.97
C ILE A 105 -6.41 -4.81 -23.16
N LEU A 106 -6.70 -6.09 -22.94
CA LEU A 106 -6.58 -7.11 -23.98
C LEU A 106 -7.74 -7.06 -24.97
N ASP A 107 -7.43 -6.73 -26.23
CA ASP A 107 -8.38 -6.80 -27.35
C ASP A 107 -8.53 -8.22 -27.93
N PHE A 108 -7.67 -9.16 -27.53
CA PHE A 108 -7.69 -10.54 -28.02
C PHE A 108 -7.15 -11.54 -27.00
N ILE A 109 -7.54 -12.81 -27.16
CA ILE A 109 -7.07 -13.93 -26.33
C ILE A 109 -5.84 -14.57 -26.98
N PRO A 110 -4.68 -14.61 -26.30
CA PRO A 110 -3.54 -15.38 -26.78
C PRO A 110 -3.89 -16.84 -27.02
N SER A 111 -3.47 -17.39 -28.16
CA SER A 111 -3.85 -18.73 -28.60
C SER A 111 -3.25 -19.84 -27.73
N ASN A 112 -2.12 -19.56 -27.06
CA ASN A 112 -1.37 -20.42 -26.15
C ASN A 112 -2.00 -20.60 -24.75
N PHE A 113 -3.18 -20.02 -24.51
CA PHE A 113 -3.88 -20.13 -23.22
C PHE A 113 -4.70 -21.42 -23.10
N GLU A 114 -4.76 -21.95 -21.87
CA GLU A 114 -5.59 -23.09 -21.50
C GLU A 114 -7.09 -22.76 -21.63
N ALA A 115 -7.94 -23.80 -21.63
CA ALA A 115 -9.37 -23.65 -21.83
C ALA A 115 -10.03 -22.81 -20.73
N GLU A 116 -9.54 -22.94 -19.50
CA GLU A 116 -10.00 -22.25 -18.30
C GLU A 116 -9.71 -20.74 -18.39
N LEU A 117 -8.53 -20.36 -18.88
CA LEU A 117 -8.16 -18.95 -19.12
C LEU A 117 -8.99 -18.34 -20.26
N LYS A 118 -9.24 -19.10 -21.32
CA LYS A 118 -10.14 -18.70 -22.41
C LYS A 118 -11.58 -18.49 -21.90
N ALA A 119 -12.06 -19.37 -21.03
CA ALA A 119 -13.36 -19.22 -20.38
C ALA A 119 -13.42 -17.99 -19.46
N ALA A 120 -12.38 -17.76 -18.65
CA ALA A 120 -12.27 -16.58 -17.80
C ALA A 120 -12.29 -15.27 -18.62
N PHE A 121 -11.61 -15.24 -19.77
CA PHE A 121 -11.67 -14.09 -20.68
C PHE A 121 -13.09 -13.82 -21.19
N ASN A 122 -13.80 -14.87 -21.62
CA ASN A 122 -15.19 -14.72 -22.07
C ASN A 122 -16.10 -14.15 -20.97
N ILE A 123 -15.85 -14.49 -19.70
CA ILE A 123 -16.62 -13.96 -18.56
C ILE A 123 -16.29 -12.47 -18.31
N ILE A 124 -15.02 -12.06 -18.47
CA ILE A 124 -14.57 -10.69 -18.19
C ILE A 124 -14.96 -9.70 -19.29
N ASN A 125 -15.16 -10.17 -20.52
CA ASN A 125 -15.51 -9.30 -21.64
C ASN A 125 -16.78 -8.51 -21.27
N GLU A 126 -16.67 -7.19 -21.07
CA GLU A 126 -17.76 -6.34 -20.55
C GLU A 126 -19.03 -6.45 -21.40
N ALA A 127 -18.90 -6.88 -22.67
CA ALA A 127 -19.99 -7.24 -23.57
C ALA A 127 -20.92 -8.34 -23.04
N ASN A 128 -20.49 -9.16 -22.07
CA ASN A 128 -21.30 -10.20 -21.42
C ASN A 128 -21.89 -9.76 -20.08
N LEU A 129 -21.57 -8.56 -19.58
CA LEU A 129 -22.19 -8.03 -18.36
C LEU A 129 -23.60 -7.54 -18.65
N SER A 130 -24.53 -7.86 -17.75
CA SER A 130 -25.84 -7.21 -17.76
C SER A 130 -25.71 -5.72 -17.42
N ALA A 131 -26.68 -4.90 -17.86
CA ALA A 131 -26.66 -3.46 -17.56
C ALA A 131 -26.50 -3.13 -16.05
N PRO A 132 -27.15 -3.85 -15.11
CA PRO A 132 -26.94 -3.64 -13.67
C PRO A 132 -25.51 -3.98 -13.20
N GLU A 133 -24.91 -5.06 -13.72
CA GLU A 133 -23.54 -5.47 -13.36
C GLU A 133 -22.53 -4.45 -13.88
N LEU A 134 -22.73 -3.97 -15.10
CA LEU A 134 -21.90 -2.93 -15.70
C LEU A 134 -22.00 -1.61 -14.91
N GLU A 135 -23.21 -1.20 -14.52
CA GLU A 135 -23.41 0.00 -13.69
C GLU A 135 -22.76 -0.14 -12.30
N ALA A 136 -22.88 -1.32 -11.66
CA ALA A 136 -22.22 -1.59 -10.39
C ALA A 136 -20.70 -1.53 -10.51
N GLN A 137 -20.15 -2.06 -11.61
CA GLN A 137 -18.72 -2.00 -11.92
C GLN A 137 -18.26 -0.55 -12.13
N TYR A 138 -19.01 0.27 -12.88
CA TYR A 138 -18.70 1.69 -13.08
C TYR A 138 -18.71 2.48 -11.77
N LYS A 139 -19.77 2.33 -10.95
CA LYS A 139 -19.84 2.96 -9.62
C LYS A 139 -18.66 2.57 -8.75
N ARG A 140 -18.23 1.31 -8.83
CA ARG A 140 -17.05 0.84 -8.10
C ARG A 140 -15.76 1.49 -8.60
N LYS A 141 -15.57 1.59 -9.92
CA LYS A 141 -14.42 2.28 -10.54
C LYS A 141 -14.39 3.76 -10.12
N GLU A 142 -15.53 4.45 -10.19
CA GLU A 142 -15.68 5.85 -9.79
C GLU A 142 -15.36 6.06 -8.31
N PHE A 143 -15.91 5.23 -7.42
CA PHE A 143 -15.62 5.31 -5.98
C PHE A 143 -14.12 5.15 -5.67
N ILE A 144 -13.44 4.23 -6.34
CA ILE A 144 -11.99 4.04 -6.18
C ILE A 144 -11.23 5.27 -6.71
N ALA A 145 -11.62 5.81 -7.85
CA ALA A 145 -11.01 7.00 -8.42
C ALA A 145 -11.13 8.19 -7.47
N VAL A 146 -12.33 8.46 -6.94
CA VAL A 146 -12.59 9.52 -5.96
C VAL A 146 -11.69 9.37 -4.73
N GLN A 147 -11.54 8.15 -4.20
CA GLN A 147 -10.63 7.93 -3.06
C GLN A 147 -9.16 8.17 -3.40
N LYS A 148 -8.69 7.73 -4.58
CA LYS A 148 -7.32 8.00 -5.03
C LYS A 148 -7.07 9.51 -5.16
N HIS A 149 -8.01 10.25 -5.75
CA HIS A 149 -7.94 11.71 -5.85
C HIS A 149 -7.93 12.38 -4.48
N ALA A 150 -8.78 11.92 -3.55
CA ALA A 150 -8.81 12.45 -2.19
C ALA A 150 -7.48 12.23 -1.45
N LEU A 151 -6.86 11.06 -1.63
CA LEU A 151 -5.55 10.76 -1.04
C LEU A 151 -4.46 11.65 -1.63
N ALA A 152 -4.41 11.79 -2.95
CA ALA A 152 -3.44 12.66 -3.63
C ALA A 152 -3.58 14.13 -3.19
N ALA A 153 -4.81 14.64 -3.10
CA ALA A 153 -5.07 15.99 -2.63
C ALA A 153 -4.68 16.18 -1.15
N ALA A 154 -4.85 15.16 -0.31
CA ALA A 154 -4.42 15.19 1.08
C ALA A 154 -2.89 15.21 1.21
N GLU A 155 -2.18 14.45 0.38
CA GLU A 155 -0.72 14.44 0.32
C GLU A 155 -0.15 15.80 -0.14
N GLU A 156 -0.70 16.35 -1.24
CA GLU A 156 -0.33 17.67 -1.75
C GLU A 156 -0.50 18.76 -0.68
N LYS A 157 -1.67 18.79 -0.02
CA LYS A 157 -1.94 19.73 1.06
C LYS A 157 -1.03 19.51 2.27
N GLY A 158 -0.70 18.25 2.59
CA GLY A 158 0.24 17.93 3.66
C GLY A 158 1.65 18.44 3.39
N ILE A 159 2.12 18.34 2.15
CA ILE A 159 3.42 18.87 1.72
C ILE A 159 3.41 20.40 1.77
N GLU A 160 2.36 21.05 1.24
CA GLU A 160 2.22 22.51 1.27
C GLU A 160 2.28 23.05 2.71
N GLN A 161 1.49 22.47 3.62
CA GLN A 161 1.50 22.82 5.03
C GLN A 161 2.85 22.56 5.70
N GLY A 162 3.50 21.44 5.37
CA GLY A 162 4.83 21.11 5.90
C GLY A 162 5.91 22.10 5.46
N ILE A 163 5.86 22.56 4.20
CA ILE A 163 6.77 23.57 3.69
C ILE A 163 6.51 24.92 4.35
N GLU A 164 5.25 25.34 4.46
CA GLU A 164 4.87 26.60 5.11
C GLU A 164 5.36 26.65 6.57
N GLN A 165 5.04 25.61 7.35
CA GLN A 165 5.49 25.49 8.74
C GLN A 165 7.02 25.41 8.85
N GLY A 166 7.68 24.69 7.94
CA GLY A 166 9.13 24.58 7.93
C GLY A 166 9.83 25.91 7.63
N ILE A 167 9.27 26.72 6.72
CA ILE A 167 9.78 28.06 6.42
C ILE A 167 9.57 28.99 7.61
N GLU A 168 8.38 28.99 8.21
CA GLU A 168 8.06 29.83 9.37
C GLU A 168 9.00 29.53 10.55
N GLN A 169 9.13 28.24 10.92
CA GLN A 169 10.05 27.79 11.97
C GLN A 169 11.50 28.11 11.63
N GLY A 170 11.93 27.94 10.37
CA GLY A 170 13.28 28.24 9.92
C GLY A 170 13.62 29.73 10.03
N ILE A 171 12.66 30.61 9.71
CA ILE A 171 12.81 32.06 9.87
C ILE A 171 12.91 32.42 11.35
N GLU A 172 12.01 31.91 12.19
CA GLU A 172 12.02 32.18 13.64
C GLU A 172 13.35 31.75 14.28
N GLN A 173 13.78 30.50 14.03
CA GLN A 173 15.06 29.98 14.53
C GLN A 173 16.25 30.77 13.97
N GLY A 174 16.20 31.20 12.71
CA GLY A 174 17.24 32.03 12.10
C GLY A 174 17.38 33.38 12.78
N ILE A 175 16.25 34.05 13.07
CA ILE A 175 16.20 35.32 13.78
C ILE A 175 16.75 35.16 15.21
N GLU A 176 16.37 34.11 15.93
CA GLU A 176 16.89 33.80 17.26
C GLU A 176 18.42 33.57 17.23
N GLN A 177 18.93 32.79 16.27
CA GLN A 177 20.36 32.54 16.13
C GLN A 177 21.15 33.82 15.85
N VAL A 178 20.61 34.72 15.01
CA VAL A 178 21.20 36.03 14.75
C VAL A 178 21.23 36.87 16.02
N ALA A 179 20.13 36.93 16.77
CA ALA A 179 20.05 37.65 18.04
C ALA A 179 21.11 37.16 19.05
N LYS A 180 21.25 35.83 19.21
CA LYS A 180 22.28 35.23 20.07
C LYS A 180 23.69 35.61 19.66
N ARG A 181 24.00 35.59 18.35
CA ARG A 181 25.32 36.02 17.85
C ARG A 181 25.59 37.50 18.08
N MET A 182 24.57 38.35 17.94
CA MET A 182 24.69 39.79 18.21
C MET A 182 24.96 40.07 19.71
N LEU A 183 24.28 39.34 20.61
CA LEU A 183 24.56 39.40 22.05
C LEU A 183 26.00 39.00 22.37
N GLN A 184 26.51 37.92 21.76
CA GLN A 184 27.89 37.47 21.95
C GLN A 184 28.93 38.50 21.47
N GLN A 185 28.55 39.38 20.54
CA GLN A 185 29.40 40.48 20.05
C GLN A 185 29.26 41.77 20.88
N ASN A 186 28.55 41.73 22.02
CA ASN A 186 28.25 42.88 22.87
C ASN A 186 27.49 44.02 22.15
N ILE A 187 26.69 43.68 21.14
CA ILE A 187 25.77 44.66 20.53
C ILE A 187 24.69 45.01 21.56
N ALA A 188 24.36 46.30 21.67
CA ALA A 188 23.36 46.77 22.63
C ALA A 188 21.98 46.12 22.37
N VAL A 189 21.32 45.67 23.44
CA VAL A 189 20.03 44.97 23.38
C VAL A 189 18.97 45.79 22.62
N ASP A 190 18.97 47.11 22.77
CA ASP A 190 18.06 48.00 22.05
C ASP A 190 18.21 47.93 20.52
N ILE A 191 19.45 47.75 20.04
CA ILE A 191 19.74 47.58 18.61
C ILE A 191 19.28 46.20 18.15
N ILE A 192 19.48 45.15 18.97
CA ILE A 192 19.05 43.79 18.63
C ILE A 192 17.53 43.74 18.50
N VAL A 193 16.78 44.29 19.46
CA VAL A 193 15.31 44.41 19.40
C VAL A 193 14.87 45.10 18.11
N GLN A 194 15.51 46.21 17.74
CA GLN A 194 15.15 46.98 16.56
C GLN A 194 15.41 46.22 15.25
N VAL A 195 16.47 45.39 15.19
CA VAL A 195 16.89 44.68 13.97
C VAL A 195 16.19 43.33 13.81
N THR A 196 15.97 42.60 14.90
CA THR A 196 15.39 41.25 14.86
C THR A 196 13.88 41.23 15.06
N GLY A 197 13.31 42.31 15.62
CA GLY A 197 11.88 42.39 15.98
C GLY A 197 11.51 41.55 17.20
N LEU A 198 12.49 40.89 17.85
CA LEU A 198 12.27 40.14 19.08
C LEU A 198 12.07 41.08 20.28
N SER A 199 11.21 40.69 21.21
CA SER A 199 11.08 41.39 22.49
C SER A 199 12.32 41.23 23.37
N ARG A 200 12.55 42.16 24.31
CA ARG A 200 13.63 42.02 25.30
C ARG A 200 13.56 40.69 26.05
N ASP A 201 12.38 40.26 26.46
CA ASP A 201 12.18 38.97 27.14
C ASP A 201 12.59 37.75 26.30
N GLN A 202 12.37 37.80 24.98
CA GLN A 202 12.81 36.74 24.06
C GLN A 202 14.32 36.74 23.89
N ILE A 203 14.95 37.92 23.83
CA ILE A 203 16.40 38.08 23.71
C ILE A 203 17.12 37.68 25.01
N GLU A 204 16.57 37.99 26.18
CA GLU A 204 17.16 37.64 27.48
C GLU A 204 17.03 36.15 27.82
N LYS A 205 16.11 35.44 27.17
CA LYS A 205 15.94 33.98 27.27
C LYS A 205 16.72 33.18 26.21
N ALA A 206 17.26 33.86 25.20
CA ALA A 206 17.99 33.26 24.08
C ALA A 206 19.45 32.95 24.45
#